data_AF-A0A1S3W259-F1
#
_entry.id   AF-A0A1S3W259-F1
#
_cell.length_a   1.000
_cell.length_b   1.000
_cell.length_c   1.000
_cell.angle_alpha   90.00
_cell.angle_beta   90.00
_cell.angle_gamma   90.00
#
_symmetry.space_group_name_H-M   'P 1'
#
loop_
_entity.id
_entity.type
_entity.pdbx_description
1 polymer ?
#
loop_
_entity_poly.entity_id
_entity_poly.type
_entity_poly.pdbx_seq_one_letter_code
_entity_poly.pdbx_strand_id
1 'polypeptide(L)'
;MHHSHQYPLPCLYCHPHSYIRMVQNLIERCMLFHMSQEQCIRALAEHAGIKPLVTVTVWKELQKENREFFRQYLQVVTPRPSISRYFQRASKLARRKPWNR
;
A
#
# COMPACT_ATOMS: atom_id res chain seq x y z
N MET A 1 -6.92 16.48 -33.37
CA MET A 1 -7.64 16.17 -32.11
C MET A 1 -7.16 14.80 -31.66
N HIS A 2 -6.44 14.73 -30.53
CA HIS A 2 -5.85 13.48 -30.06
C HIS A 2 -6.95 12.58 -29.50
N HIS A 3 -7.40 11.61 -30.31
CA HIS A 3 -8.29 10.56 -29.82
C HIS A 3 -7.48 9.55 -29.02
N SER A 4 -7.86 9.44 -27.75
CA SER A 4 -7.41 8.53 -26.71
C SER A 4 -6.93 7.18 -27.23
N HIS A 5 -5.72 6.81 -26.83
CA HIS A 5 -5.24 5.43 -26.84
C HIS A 5 -6.14 4.58 -25.93
N GLN A 6 -7.29 4.17 -26.44
CA GLN A 6 -8.12 3.16 -25.82
C GLN A 6 -7.59 1.79 -26.26
N TYR A 7 -6.50 1.36 -25.62
CA TYR A 7 -6.12 -0.05 -25.67
C TYR A 7 -7.19 -0.80 -24.87
N PRO A 8 -8.04 -1.65 -25.50
CA PRO A 8 -8.95 -2.49 -24.75
C PRO A 8 -8.09 -3.37 -23.84
N LEU A 9 -8.34 -3.29 -22.53
CA LEU A 9 -7.67 -4.14 -21.55
C LEU A 9 -7.84 -5.61 -21.99
N PRO A 10 -6.80 -6.44 -21.88
CA PRO A 10 -6.89 -7.86 -22.23
C PRO A 10 -8.07 -8.49 -21.51
N CYS A 11 -8.84 -9.34 -22.19
CA CYS A 11 -9.87 -10.10 -21.50
C CYS A 11 -9.22 -11.14 -20.59
N LEU A 12 -9.59 -11.13 -19.29
CA LEU A 12 -9.13 -12.13 -18.32
C LEU A 12 -9.42 -13.57 -18.78
N TYR A 13 -10.54 -13.79 -19.47
CA TYR A 13 -10.96 -15.14 -19.89
C TYR A 13 -10.29 -15.58 -21.20
N CYS A 14 -9.98 -14.66 -22.12
CA CYS A 14 -9.38 -14.99 -23.40
C CYS A 14 -7.84 -15.05 -23.32
N HIS A 15 -7.24 -14.18 -22.51
CA HIS A 15 -5.79 -14.04 -22.38
C HIS A 15 -5.38 -13.84 -20.91
N PRO A 16 -5.60 -14.84 -20.04
CA PRO A 16 -5.39 -14.71 -18.60
C PRO A 16 -3.95 -14.30 -18.25
N HIS A 17 -2.97 -14.86 -18.95
CA HIS A 17 -1.55 -14.54 -18.71
C HIS A 17 -1.25 -13.06 -19.01
N SER A 18 -1.65 -12.56 -20.20
CA SER A 18 -1.45 -11.17 -20.59
C SER A 18 -2.18 -10.19 -19.67
N TYR A 19 -3.38 -10.57 -19.22
CA TYR A 19 -4.13 -9.76 -18.25
C TYR A 19 -3.40 -9.66 -16.91
N ILE A 20 -2.98 -10.79 -16.34
CA ILE A 20 -2.24 -10.80 -15.07
C ILE A 20 -0.94 -10.01 -15.19
N ARG A 21 -0.20 -10.19 -16.28
CA ARG A 21 1.05 -9.43 -16.53
C ARG A 21 0.81 -7.93 -16.57
N MET A 22 -0.27 -7.50 -17.22
CA MET A 22 -0.64 -6.09 -17.26
C MET A 22 -1.02 -5.58 -15.85
N VAL A 23 -1.83 -6.32 -15.09
CA VAL A 23 -2.19 -5.93 -13.71
C VAL A 23 -0.94 -5.81 -12.84
N GLN A 24 0.01 -6.74 -12.95
CA GLN A 24 1.28 -6.65 -12.23
C GLN A 24 2.06 -5.37 -12.60
N ASN A 25 2.20 -5.04 -13.87
CA ASN A 25 2.90 -3.81 -14.28
C ASN A 25 2.19 -2.55 -13.77
N LEU A 26 0.87 -2.53 -13.69
CA LEU A 26 0.15 -1.40 -13.09
C LEU A 26 0.37 -1.32 -11.57
N ILE A 27 0.42 -2.47 -10.89
CA ILE A 27 0.76 -2.55 -9.46
C ILE A 27 2.18 -2.02 -9.23
N GLU A 28 3.16 -2.41 -10.05
CA GLU A 28 4.54 -1.94 -9.96
C GLU A 28 4.61 -0.41 -10.15
N ARG A 29 3.84 0.15 -11.09
CA ARG A 29 3.71 1.61 -11.25
C ARG A 29 3.12 2.27 -10.01
N CYS A 30 2.06 1.71 -9.41
CA CYS A 30 1.52 2.22 -8.14
C CYS A 30 2.57 2.17 -7.03
N MET A 31 3.45 1.16 -7.03
CA MET A 31 4.52 1.07 -6.06
C MET A 31 5.55 2.19 -6.20
N LEU A 32 5.93 2.54 -7.43
CA LEU A 32 6.83 3.67 -7.71
C LEU A 32 6.28 5.00 -7.19
N PHE A 33 4.96 5.16 -7.12
CA PHE A 33 4.31 6.32 -6.51
C PHE A 33 4.14 6.22 -4.98
N HIS A 34 4.76 5.23 -4.32
CA HIS A 34 4.66 5.00 -2.88
C HIS A 34 3.22 4.83 -2.36
N MET A 35 2.34 4.24 -3.17
CA MET A 35 0.95 4.00 -2.79
C MET A 35 0.80 2.76 -1.89
N SER A 36 0.00 2.90 -0.83
CA SER A 36 -0.49 1.75 -0.04
C SER A 36 -1.31 0.79 -0.89
N GLN A 37 -1.47 -0.44 -0.40
CA GLN A 37 -2.28 -1.45 -1.07
C GLN A 37 -3.71 -0.94 -1.33
N GLU A 38 -4.32 -0.25 -0.36
CA GLU A 38 -5.66 0.30 -0.48
C GLU A 38 -5.74 1.41 -1.55
N GLN A 39 -4.74 2.28 -1.61
CA GLN A 39 -4.65 3.32 -2.65
C GLN A 39 -4.47 2.71 -4.04
N CYS A 40 -3.60 1.71 -4.16
CA CYS A 40 -3.39 0.95 -5.38
C CYS A 40 -4.71 0.31 -5.88
N ILE A 41 -5.45 -0.37 -4.99
CA ILE A 41 -6.75 -0.99 -5.33
C ILE A 41 -7.75 0.05 -5.84
N ARG A 42 -7.90 1.19 -5.16
CA ARG A 42 -8.83 2.25 -5.58
C ARG A 42 -8.43 2.85 -6.93
N ALA A 43 -7.14 3.19 -7.09
CA ALA A 43 -6.63 3.77 -8.33
C ALA A 43 -6.84 2.84 -9.53
N LEU A 44 -6.56 1.54 -9.37
CA LEU A 44 -6.76 0.54 -10.42
C LEU A 44 -8.24 0.32 -10.76
N ALA A 45 -9.13 0.37 -9.77
CA ALA A 45 -10.56 0.25 -9.99
C ALA A 45 -11.13 1.48 -10.73
N GLU A 46 -10.72 2.68 -10.34
CA GLU A 46 -11.24 3.94 -10.87
C GLU A 46 -10.64 4.28 -12.25
N HIS A 47 -9.31 4.18 -12.39
CA HIS A 47 -8.63 4.63 -13.62
C HIS A 47 -8.48 3.53 -14.67
N ALA A 48 -8.43 2.26 -14.25
CA ALA A 48 -8.23 1.13 -15.16
C ALA A 48 -9.41 0.15 -15.18
N GLY A 49 -10.49 0.38 -14.43
CA GLY A 49 -11.66 -0.51 -14.41
C GLY A 49 -11.35 -1.95 -13.97
N ILE A 50 -10.23 -2.16 -13.26
CA ILE A 50 -9.82 -3.50 -12.81
C ILE A 50 -10.60 -3.84 -11.55
N LYS A 51 -11.17 -5.06 -11.52
CA LYS A 51 -11.91 -5.54 -10.35
C LYS A 51 -10.99 -5.56 -9.12
N PRO A 52 -11.37 -4.96 -7.98
CA PRO A 52 -10.56 -4.95 -6.75
C PRO A 52 -10.06 -6.33 -6.32
N LEU A 53 -10.88 -7.36 -6.50
CA LEU A 53 -10.53 -8.74 -6.17
C LEU A 53 -9.31 -9.25 -6.97
N VAL A 54 -9.20 -8.89 -8.25
CA VAL A 54 -8.05 -9.24 -9.08
C VAL A 54 -6.81 -8.57 -8.53
N THR A 55 -6.86 -7.25 -8.29
CA THR A 55 -5.73 -6.49 -7.76
C THR A 55 -5.26 -7.06 -6.42
N VAL A 56 -6.17 -7.35 -5.49
CA VAL A 56 -5.85 -7.96 -4.19
C VAL A 56 -5.16 -9.32 -4.37
N THR A 57 -5.66 -10.14 -5.29
CA THR A 57 -5.11 -11.48 -5.52
C THR A 57 -3.70 -11.40 -6.09
N VAL A 58 -3.50 -10.62 -7.17
CA VAL A 58 -2.18 -10.44 -7.79
C VAL A 58 -1.19 -9.83 -6.79
N TRP A 59 -1.61 -8.82 -6.02
CA TRP A 59 -0.80 -8.19 -4.99
C TRP A 59 -0.37 -9.17 -3.89
N LYS A 60 -1.25 -10.09 -3.46
CA LYS A 60 -0.92 -11.13 -2.48
C LYS A 60 0.08 -12.14 -3.03
N GLU A 61 -0.07 -12.57 -4.28
CA GLU A 61 0.90 -13.48 -4.89
C GLU A 61 2.28 -12.82 -5.05
N LEU A 62 2.34 -11.55 -5.48
CA LEU A 62 3.59 -10.79 -5.53
C LEU A 62 4.28 -10.67 -4.17
N GLN A 63 3.50 -10.45 -3.10
CA GLN A 63 4.03 -10.43 -1.73
C GLN A 63 4.64 -11.76 -1.31
N LYS A 64 4.03 -12.89 -1.69
CA LYS A 64 4.53 -14.23 -1.35
C LYS A 64 5.84 -14.52 -2.08
N GLU A 65 5.94 -14.15 -3.34
CA GLU A 65 7.15 -14.36 -4.14
C GLU A 65 8.29 -13.41 -3.74
N ASN A 66 7.98 -12.16 -3.36
CA ASN A 66 8.98 -11.11 -3.14
C ASN A 66 8.95 -10.57 -1.69
N ARG A 67 8.94 -11.46 -0.70
CA ARG A 67 8.71 -11.11 0.72
C ARG A 67 9.64 -10.04 1.27
N GLU A 68 10.91 -10.05 0.88
CA GLU A 68 11.90 -9.10 1.38
C GLU A 68 11.69 -7.70 0.82
N PHE A 69 11.39 -7.59 -0.48
CA PHE A 69 11.05 -6.33 -1.14
C PHE A 69 9.83 -5.68 -0.47
N PHE A 70 8.75 -6.43 -0.30
CA PHE A 70 7.53 -5.89 0.31
C PHE A 70 7.72 -5.50 1.78
N ARG A 71 8.60 -6.18 2.52
CA ARG A 71 8.94 -5.80 3.90
C ARG A 71 9.59 -4.42 3.95
N GLN A 72 10.48 -4.11 3.01
CA GLN A 72 11.12 -2.79 2.94
C GLN A 72 10.15 -1.74 2.41
N TYR A 73 9.41 -2.08 1.36
CA TYR A 73 8.41 -1.21 0.75
C TYR A 73 7.36 -0.72 1.75
N LEU A 74 6.80 -1.63 2.55
CA LEU A 74 5.79 -1.28 3.55
C LEU A 74 6.35 -0.38 4.66
N GLN A 75 7.64 -0.47 5.00
CA GLN A 75 8.25 0.45 5.98
C GLN A 75 8.34 1.89 5.47
N VAL A 76 8.43 2.07 4.16
CA VAL A 76 8.46 3.41 3.52
C VAL A 76 7.04 3.96 3.40
N VAL A 77 6.08 3.12 2.99
CA VAL A 77 4.71 3.55 2.71
C VAL A 77 3.86 3.68 3.97
N THR A 78 4.13 2.89 5.01
CA THR A 78 3.51 3.07 6.33
C THR A 78 4.45 3.90 7.19
N PRO A 79 4.23 5.22 7.36
CA PRO A 79 4.99 5.98 8.33
C PRO A 79 4.73 5.34 9.69
N ARG A 80 5.78 4.81 10.32
CA ARG A 80 5.70 4.28 11.69
C ARG A 80 4.98 5.32 12.54
N PRO A 81 3.87 5.00 13.24
CA PRO A 81 3.41 5.88 14.29
C PRO A 81 4.54 5.92 15.33
N SER A 82 5.26 7.03 15.39
CA SER A 82 6.30 7.21 16.39
C SER A 82 5.63 7.19 17.76
N ILE A 83 5.71 6.07 18.47
CA ILE A 83 5.34 5.97 19.89
C ILE A 83 6.42 6.65 20.73
N SER A 84 6.80 7.88 20.39
CA SER A 84 7.87 8.63 21.06
C SER A 84 7.35 9.80 21.92
N ARG A 85 6.04 10.05 21.95
CA ARG A 85 5.50 11.19 22.72
C ARG A 85 4.46 10.89 23.81
N TYR A 86 4.06 9.64 24.01
CA TYR A 86 3.07 9.32 25.06
C TYR A 86 3.69 8.92 26.42
N PHE A 87 4.98 8.65 26.51
CA PHE A 87 5.63 8.19 27.75
C PHE A 87 6.36 9.27 28.57
N GLN A 88 6.33 10.55 28.17
CA GLN A 88 6.99 11.61 28.97
C GLN A 88 6.08 12.35 29.96
N ARG A 89 4.76 12.09 29.95
CA ARG A 89 3.82 12.79 30.85
C ARG A 89 3.56 12.07 32.19
N ALA A 90 4.12 10.89 32.43
CA ALA A 90 3.92 10.14 33.68
C ALA A 90 5.00 10.39 34.76
N SER A 91 6.05 11.18 34.48
CA SER A 91 7.20 11.31 35.41
C SER A 91 7.24 12.61 36.22
N LYS A 92 6.21 13.47 36.15
CA LYS A 92 6.22 14.79 36.84
C LYS A 92 5.23 14.94 38.00
N LEU A 93 4.71 13.85 38.57
CA LEU A 93 3.79 13.92 39.73
C LEU A 93 4.28 13.23 41.02
N ALA A 94 5.52 12.76 41.07
CA ALA A 94 6.10 12.13 42.27
C ALA A 94 7.16 13.00 42.98
N ARG A 95 6.93 14.31 43.12
CA ARG A 95 7.73 15.16 44.01
C ARG A 95 6.86 16.21 44.71
N ARG A 96 6.01 15.77 45.63
CA ARG A 96 5.56 16.61 46.75
C ARG A 96 6.09 16.00 48.04
N LYS A 97 6.97 16.76 48.69
CA LYS A 97 7.65 16.47 49.95
C LYS A 97 6.64 16.30 51.09
N PRO A 98 6.85 15.44 52.09
CA PRO A 98 6.32 15.67 53.42
C PRO A 98 7.20 16.71 54.11
N TRP A 99 6.55 17.72 54.69
CA TRP A 99 7.15 18.73 55.53
C TRP A 99 7.67 18.12 56.84
N ASN A 100 8.83 18.60 57.31
CA ASN A 100 9.30 18.40 58.67
C ASN A 100 8.50 19.30 59.62
N ARG A 101 7.96 18.73 60.70
CA ARG A 101 7.84 19.37 62.01
C ARG A 101 7.76 18.29 63.08
#